data_AF-A0A2N1G5Y7-F1
#
_entry.id   AF-A0A2N1G5Y7-F1
#
_cell.length_a   1.000
_cell.length_b   1.000
_cell.length_c   1.000
_cell.angle_alpha   90.00
_cell.angle_beta   90.00
_cell.angle_gamma   90.00
#
_symmetry.space_group_name_H-M   'P 1'
#
loop_
_entity.id
_entity.type
_entity.pdbx_description
1 polymer ?
#
loop_
_entity_poly.entity_id
_entity_poly.type
_entity_poly.pdbx_seq_one_letter_code
_entity_poly.pdbx_strand_id
1 'polypeptide(L)'
;MYKLLDVVAPYKRHYKNLFPICAKYGIDSLSVEQKTASTKDNMNKRLIDSFSVAFVRDQEAKRMVSLVMVKNDAKNARLLKWTLENYGYPSFRKIATTGNNDVFMPMLIFWSYMWIGVPEYYSYFKNTSLKYVKSGECSPREYATMIDHEHENNYGILYGEYFGDFLDTLKSNRNRRSIGLKSRDFKIKKISK
;
A
#
# COMPACT_ATOMS: atom_id res chain seq x y z
N MET A 1 23.28 -11.81 -1.56
CA MET A 1 23.23 -10.83 -0.45
C MET A 1 22.88 -9.41 -0.92
N TYR A 2 23.56 -8.83 -1.91
CA TYR A 2 23.26 -7.46 -2.38
C TYR A 2 21.82 -7.19 -2.83
N LYS A 3 21.16 -8.16 -3.48
CA LYS A 3 19.72 -8.06 -3.83
C LYS A 3 18.81 -7.86 -2.60
N LEU A 4 19.19 -8.39 -1.43
CA LEU A 4 18.44 -8.19 -0.18
C LEU A 4 18.59 -6.75 0.33
N LEU A 5 19.79 -6.18 0.21
CA LEU A 5 20.04 -4.77 0.55
C LEU A 5 19.20 -3.84 -0.31
N ASP A 6 19.08 -4.13 -1.61
CA ASP A 6 18.22 -3.35 -2.52
C ASP A 6 16.73 -3.40 -2.11
N VAL A 7 16.28 -4.53 -1.57
CA VAL A 7 14.90 -4.70 -1.09
C VAL A 7 14.64 -3.97 0.22
N VAL A 8 15.63 -3.90 1.11
CA VAL A 8 15.49 -3.28 2.45
C VAL A 8 15.84 -1.79 2.44
N ALA A 9 16.60 -1.32 1.45
CA ALA A 9 16.99 0.09 1.33
C ALA A 9 15.82 1.10 1.43
N PRO A 10 14.63 0.84 0.84
CA PRO A 10 13.49 1.74 0.97
C PRO A 10 12.93 1.88 2.41
N TYR A 11 13.28 0.96 3.31
CA TYR A 11 12.79 0.88 4.68
C TYR A 11 13.76 1.55 5.67
N LYS A 12 13.89 2.89 5.62
CA LYS A 12 14.67 3.75 6.54
C LYS A 12 15.99 3.11 7.05
N ARG A 13 16.03 2.69 8.32
CA ARG A 13 17.19 2.09 9.03
C ARG A 13 17.07 0.57 9.20
N HIS A 14 16.05 -0.07 8.61
CA HIS A 14 15.82 -1.52 8.74
C HIS A 14 16.98 -2.36 8.18
N TYR A 15 17.79 -1.80 7.26
CA TYR A 15 18.98 -2.46 6.73
C TYR A 15 20.02 -2.78 7.82
N LYS A 16 20.02 -2.06 8.96
CA LYS A 16 20.93 -2.33 10.08
C LYS A 16 20.71 -3.70 10.71
N ASN A 17 19.47 -4.21 10.64
CA ASN A 17 19.15 -5.56 11.10
C ASN A 17 19.82 -6.64 10.25
N LEU A 18 20.34 -6.27 9.07
CA LEU A 18 21.07 -7.17 8.19
C LEU A 18 22.58 -7.22 8.50
N PHE A 19 23.12 -6.35 9.37
CA PHE A 19 24.56 -6.37 9.67
C PHE A 19 25.07 -7.75 10.13
N PRO A 20 24.40 -8.46 11.07
CA PRO A 20 24.89 -9.76 11.51
C PRO A 20 24.90 -10.81 10.40
N ILE A 21 23.90 -10.78 9.49
CA ILE A 21 23.87 -11.73 8.38
C ILE A 21 24.85 -11.33 7.28
N CYS A 22 25.00 -10.05 6.97
CA CYS A 22 25.99 -9.56 5.99
C CYS A 22 27.43 -9.88 6.42
N ALA A 23 27.75 -9.72 7.70
CA ALA A 23 29.06 -10.05 8.25
C ALA A 23 29.42 -11.54 8.06
N LYS A 24 28.45 -12.45 8.21
CA LYS A 24 28.65 -13.90 7.95
C LYS A 24 29.08 -14.22 6.51
N TYR A 25 28.81 -13.32 5.57
CA TYR A 25 29.20 -13.45 4.16
C TYR A 25 30.32 -12.49 3.77
N GLY A 26 31.06 -11.93 4.73
CA GLY A 26 32.21 -11.06 4.47
C GLY A 26 31.84 -9.66 3.97
N ILE A 27 30.60 -9.20 4.18
CA ILE A 27 30.18 -7.83 3.84
C ILE A 27 30.15 -7.02 5.14
N ASP A 28 31.04 -6.04 5.23
CA ASP A 28 31.12 -5.15 6.39
C ASP A 28 29.97 -4.13 6.43
N SER A 29 29.76 -3.50 7.59
CA SER A 29 28.65 -2.55 7.79
C SER A 29 28.76 -1.29 6.93
N LEU A 30 29.96 -0.82 6.62
CA LEU A 30 30.17 0.34 5.76
C LEU A 30 29.74 0.02 4.32
N SER A 31 30.11 -1.16 3.81
CA SER A 31 29.65 -1.67 2.51
C SER A 31 28.11 -1.76 2.45
N VAL A 32 27.47 -2.22 3.53
CA VAL A 32 25.99 -2.25 3.62
C VAL A 32 25.39 -0.85 3.56
N GLU A 33 25.97 0.10 4.30
CA GLU A 33 25.51 1.49 4.34
C GLU A 33 25.67 2.20 3.00
N GLN A 34 26.84 2.08 2.36
CA GLN A 34 27.12 2.65 1.04
C GLN A 34 26.18 2.11 -0.03
N LYS A 35 25.97 0.78 -0.06
CA LYS A 35 25.04 0.16 -1.00
C LYS A 35 23.62 0.67 -0.78
N THR A 36 23.18 0.76 0.48
CA THR A 36 21.84 1.25 0.82
C THR A 36 21.65 2.71 0.42
N ALA A 37 22.66 3.57 0.65
CA ALA A 37 22.65 4.97 0.23
C ALA A 37 22.57 5.10 -1.29
N SER A 38 23.44 4.38 -2.02
CA SER A 38 23.43 4.36 -3.49
C SER A 38 22.08 3.90 -4.06
N THR A 39 21.46 2.88 -3.47
CA THR A 39 20.12 2.44 -3.90
C THR A 39 19.07 3.52 -3.68
N LYS A 40 19.11 4.24 -2.55
CA LYS A 40 18.20 5.38 -2.30
C LYS A 40 18.43 6.54 -3.26
N ASP A 41 19.67 6.79 -3.67
CA ASP A 41 20.01 7.87 -4.61
C ASP A 41 19.48 7.61 -6.01
N ASN A 42 19.41 6.34 -6.41
CA ASN A 42 18.86 5.92 -7.69
C ASN A 42 17.32 5.83 -7.71
N MET A 43 16.63 6.09 -6.59
CA MET A 43 15.16 6.11 -6.56
C MET A 43 14.59 7.34 -7.27
N ASN A 44 13.35 7.24 -7.74
CA ASN A 44 12.67 8.33 -8.43
C ASN A 44 12.33 9.48 -7.47
N LYS A 45 13.25 10.46 -7.38
CA LYS A 45 13.14 11.61 -6.47
C LYS A 45 11.87 12.43 -6.71
N ARG A 46 11.41 12.55 -7.96
CA ARG A 46 10.17 13.25 -8.31
C ARG A 46 8.96 12.55 -7.70
N LEU A 47 8.89 11.22 -7.77
CA LEU A 47 7.80 10.47 -7.15
C LEU A 47 7.88 10.54 -5.63
N ILE A 48 9.07 10.39 -5.04
CA ILE A 48 9.27 10.53 -3.59
C ILE A 48 8.75 11.88 -3.11
N ASP A 49 9.14 12.97 -3.77
CA ASP A 49 8.71 14.32 -3.42
C ASP A 49 7.19 14.50 -3.58
N SER A 50 6.65 14.09 -4.73
CA SER A 50 5.22 14.19 -5.02
C SER A 50 4.37 13.44 -3.99
N PHE A 51 4.77 12.23 -3.61
CA PHE A 51 4.05 11.45 -2.61
C PHE A 51 4.28 12.00 -1.20
N SER A 52 5.45 12.54 -0.87
CA SER A 52 5.68 13.22 0.42
C SER A 52 4.66 14.35 0.62
N VAL A 53 4.46 15.19 -0.39
CA VAL A 53 3.46 16.26 -0.38
C VAL A 53 2.04 15.68 -0.30
N ALA A 54 1.75 14.62 -1.04
CA ALA A 54 0.43 13.98 -1.04
C ALA A 54 0.05 13.41 0.33
N PHE A 55 1.01 12.78 1.04
CA PHE A 55 0.81 12.22 2.37
C PHE A 55 0.69 13.30 3.46
N VAL A 56 1.45 14.40 3.36
CA VAL A 56 1.24 15.55 4.26
C VAL A 56 -0.16 16.14 4.05
N ARG A 57 -0.56 16.33 2.80
CA ARG A 57 -1.88 16.84 2.42
C ARG A 57 -3.02 15.91 2.86
N ASP A 58 -2.81 14.60 2.77
CA ASP A 58 -3.76 13.57 3.19
C ASP A 58 -4.13 13.70 4.67
N GLN A 59 -3.18 14.14 5.50
CA GLN A 59 -3.33 14.26 6.95
C GLN A 59 -3.61 15.69 7.41
N GLU A 60 -3.82 16.63 6.48
CA GLU A 60 -4.12 18.02 6.79
C GLU A 60 -5.36 18.14 7.67
N ALA A 61 -5.28 18.98 8.70
CA ALA A 61 -6.31 19.13 9.73
C ALA A 61 -6.79 17.79 10.33
N LYS A 62 -5.94 16.75 10.32
CA LYS A 62 -6.26 15.39 10.77
C LYS A 62 -7.51 14.81 10.09
N ARG A 63 -7.81 15.27 8.85
CA ARG A 63 -9.02 14.93 8.10
C ARG A 63 -10.33 15.29 8.80
N MET A 64 -10.31 16.24 9.75
CA MET A 64 -11.49 16.69 10.51
C MET A 64 -12.34 17.73 9.76
N VAL A 65 -11.79 18.35 8.71
CA VAL A 65 -12.46 19.40 7.93
C VAL A 65 -12.88 18.84 6.58
N SER A 66 -14.17 18.54 6.42
CA SER A 66 -14.73 17.85 5.24
C SER A 66 -14.36 18.51 3.90
N LEU A 67 -14.49 19.85 3.79
CA LEU A 67 -14.17 20.55 2.54
C LEU A 67 -12.68 20.44 2.16
N VAL A 68 -11.79 20.47 3.16
CA VAL A 68 -10.34 20.29 2.96
C VAL A 68 -10.07 18.85 2.53
N MET A 69 -10.70 17.88 3.20
CA MET A 69 -10.57 16.45 2.91
C MET A 69 -10.96 16.14 1.47
N VAL A 70 -12.17 16.53 1.02
CA VAL A 70 -12.65 16.27 -0.35
C VAL A 70 -11.71 16.87 -1.40
N LYS A 71 -11.28 18.12 -1.19
CA LYS A 71 -10.32 18.78 -2.08
C LYS A 71 -8.98 18.05 -2.14
N ASN A 72 -8.51 17.56 -1.01
CA ASN A 72 -7.21 16.89 -0.89
C ASN A 72 -7.25 15.49 -1.48
N ASP A 73 -8.32 14.73 -1.24
CA ASP A 73 -8.56 13.42 -1.84
C ASP A 73 -8.63 13.52 -3.37
N ALA A 74 -9.37 14.51 -3.91
CA ALA A 74 -9.41 14.75 -5.36
C ALA A 74 -8.03 15.02 -5.98
N LYS A 75 -7.20 15.85 -5.31
CA LYS A 75 -5.83 16.12 -5.78
C LYS A 75 -4.92 14.90 -5.67
N ASN A 76 -5.01 14.17 -4.56
CA ASN A 76 -4.21 12.96 -4.32
C ASN A 76 -4.60 11.85 -5.32
N ALA A 77 -5.88 11.70 -5.63
CA ALA A 77 -6.37 10.67 -6.55
C ALA A 77 -5.93 10.96 -7.99
N ARG A 78 -5.91 12.24 -8.41
CA ARG A 78 -5.31 12.66 -9.70
C ARG A 78 -3.83 12.34 -9.78
N LEU A 79 -3.06 12.63 -8.72
CA LEU A 79 -1.65 12.25 -8.66
C LEU A 79 -1.48 10.73 -8.76
N LEU A 80 -2.30 9.97 -8.04
CA LEU A 80 -2.25 8.52 -8.07
C LEU A 80 -2.54 7.97 -9.47
N LYS A 81 -3.62 8.43 -10.10
CA LYS A 81 -3.97 8.08 -11.47
C LYS A 81 -2.83 8.42 -12.45
N TRP A 82 -2.32 9.64 -12.41
CA TRP A 82 -1.19 10.06 -13.25
C TRP A 82 0.05 9.17 -13.02
N THR A 83 0.34 8.81 -11.77
CA THR A 83 1.46 7.93 -11.43
C THR A 83 1.26 6.54 -12.03
N LEU A 84 0.05 5.97 -11.93
CA LEU A 84 -0.27 4.67 -12.53
C LEU A 84 -0.09 4.69 -14.05
N GLU A 85 -0.46 5.79 -14.70
CA GLU A 85 -0.37 5.94 -16.17
C GLU A 85 1.06 6.14 -16.66
N ASN A 86 1.95 6.73 -15.86
CA ASN A 86 3.29 7.13 -16.31
C ASN A 86 4.43 6.30 -15.70
N TYR A 87 4.23 5.73 -14.52
CA TYR A 87 5.25 5.02 -13.73
C TYR A 87 4.77 3.66 -13.21
N GLY A 88 3.50 3.32 -13.43
CA GLY A 88 2.84 2.15 -12.87
C GLY A 88 2.60 2.26 -11.36
N TYR A 89 2.47 1.12 -10.68
CA TYR A 89 2.12 1.11 -9.26
C TYR A 89 3.19 1.80 -8.40
N PRO A 90 2.83 2.75 -7.50
CA PRO A 90 3.77 3.44 -6.61
C PRO A 90 4.18 2.54 -5.43
N SER A 91 4.90 1.46 -5.73
CA SER A 91 5.40 0.54 -4.70
C SER A 91 6.45 1.22 -3.82
N PHE A 92 6.74 0.63 -2.65
CA PHE A 92 7.81 1.08 -1.77
C PHE A 92 9.18 1.15 -2.48
N ARG A 93 9.40 0.40 -3.56
CA ARG A 93 10.63 0.49 -4.37
C ARG A 93 10.71 1.75 -5.21
N LYS A 94 9.57 2.37 -5.54
CA LYS A 94 9.50 3.61 -6.33
C LYS A 94 9.40 4.85 -5.46
N ILE A 95 8.62 4.78 -4.38
CA ILE A 95 8.32 5.94 -3.54
C ILE A 95 8.94 5.89 -2.13
N ALA A 96 9.60 4.78 -1.74
CA ALA A 96 10.05 4.52 -0.36
C ALA A 96 8.88 4.35 0.64
N THR A 97 9.18 3.90 1.86
CA THR A 97 8.19 3.92 2.96
C THR A 97 8.23 5.23 3.75
N THR A 98 9.25 6.05 3.51
CA THR A 98 9.46 7.34 4.14
C THR A 98 9.98 8.31 3.10
N GLY A 99 9.27 9.43 2.96
CA GLY A 99 9.55 10.47 1.98
C GLY A 99 10.48 11.56 2.53
N ASN A 100 10.45 12.71 1.87
CA ASN A 100 11.15 13.92 2.30
C ASN A 100 10.66 14.35 3.69
N ASN A 101 11.55 14.91 4.51
CA ASN A 101 11.27 15.35 5.88
C ASN A 101 10.67 14.26 6.78
N ASP A 102 11.11 13.01 6.59
CA ASP A 102 10.67 11.85 7.38
C ASP A 102 9.15 11.55 7.31
N VAL A 103 8.45 12.02 6.26
CA VAL A 103 7.02 11.75 6.07
C VAL A 103 6.79 10.25 5.88
N PHE A 104 6.03 9.63 6.77
CA PHE A 104 5.67 8.22 6.66
C PHE A 104 4.58 8.02 5.59
N MET A 105 4.80 7.07 4.66
CA MET A 105 3.97 6.91 3.46
C MET A 105 3.32 5.52 3.36
N PRO A 106 2.35 5.18 4.23
CA PRO A 106 1.65 3.90 4.18
C PRO A 106 0.63 3.85 3.04
N MET A 107 1.01 3.20 1.93
CA MET A 107 0.17 3.10 0.73
C MET A 107 -1.21 2.49 0.97
N LEU A 108 -1.35 1.52 1.87
CA LEU A 108 -2.65 0.89 2.19
C LEU A 108 -3.73 1.91 2.57
N ILE A 109 -3.40 2.85 3.45
CA ILE A 109 -4.37 3.84 3.96
C ILE A 109 -4.58 4.92 2.91
N PHE A 110 -3.50 5.45 2.32
CA PHE A 110 -3.60 6.46 1.27
C PHE A 110 -4.47 5.98 0.11
N TRP A 111 -4.24 4.75 -0.36
CA TRP A 111 -5.03 4.14 -1.42
C TRP A 111 -6.51 4.07 -1.04
N SER A 112 -6.81 3.70 0.21
CA SER A 112 -8.19 3.59 0.68
C SER A 112 -8.97 4.90 0.60
N TYR A 113 -8.34 6.01 0.95
CA TYR A 113 -8.97 7.33 0.88
C TYR A 113 -9.21 7.79 -0.56
N MET A 114 -8.36 7.42 -1.51
CA MET A 114 -8.47 7.90 -2.89
C MET A 114 -9.75 7.45 -3.60
N TRP A 115 -10.21 6.24 -3.33
CA TRP A 115 -11.40 5.71 -4.00
C TRP A 115 -12.68 5.99 -3.20
N ILE A 116 -12.60 6.14 -1.87
CA ILE A 116 -13.72 6.58 -1.02
C ILE A 116 -14.05 8.05 -1.30
N GLY A 117 -13.02 8.92 -1.29
CA GLY A 117 -13.18 10.36 -1.46
C GLY A 117 -13.43 10.80 -2.91
N VAL A 118 -13.19 9.91 -3.88
CA VAL A 118 -13.30 10.21 -5.33
C VAL A 118 -13.97 9.04 -6.08
N PRO A 119 -15.29 8.83 -5.89
CA PRO A 119 -16.02 7.67 -6.41
C PRO A 119 -15.93 7.52 -7.94
N GLU A 120 -15.79 8.61 -8.69
CA GLU A 120 -15.66 8.59 -10.13
C GLU A 120 -14.41 7.83 -10.62
N TYR A 121 -13.39 7.67 -9.78
CA TYR A 121 -12.19 6.91 -10.10
C TYR A 121 -12.24 5.46 -9.61
N TYR A 122 -13.31 5.05 -8.92
CA TYR A 122 -13.43 3.73 -8.33
C TYR A 122 -13.21 2.61 -9.36
N SER A 123 -13.95 2.61 -10.47
CA SER A 123 -13.83 1.57 -11.50
C SER A 123 -12.42 1.52 -12.11
N TYR A 124 -11.78 2.69 -12.29
CA TYR A 124 -10.41 2.76 -12.77
C TYR A 124 -9.43 2.14 -11.77
N PHE A 125 -9.50 2.53 -10.49
CA PHE A 125 -8.61 2.01 -9.46
C PHE A 125 -8.84 0.51 -9.20
N LYS A 126 -10.09 0.03 -9.21
CA LYS A 126 -10.46 -1.38 -9.15
C LYS A 126 -9.77 -2.22 -10.22
N ASN A 127 -9.92 -1.83 -11.48
CA ASN A 127 -9.34 -2.58 -12.59
C ASN A 127 -7.81 -2.50 -12.60
N THR A 128 -7.26 -1.34 -12.28
CA THR A 128 -5.82 -1.09 -12.34
C THR A 128 -5.07 -1.80 -11.20
N SER A 129 -5.56 -1.71 -9.97
CA SER A 129 -4.95 -2.40 -8.82
C SER A 129 -4.98 -3.91 -8.98
N LEU A 130 -6.05 -4.51 -9.52
CA LEU A 130 -6.10 -5.95 -9.78
C LEU A 130 -5.01 -6.40 -10.76
N LYS A 131 -4.68 -5.59 -11.78
CA LYS A 131 -3.55 -5.87 -12.68
C LYS A 131 -2.22 -5.90 -11.91
N TYR A 132 -2.02 -4.95 -11.00
CA TYR A 132 -0.79 -4.88 -10.20
C TYR A 132 -0.72 -5.92 -9.08
N VAL A 133 -1.86 -6.42 -8.60
CA VAL A 133 -1.90 -7.59 -7.72
C VAL A 133 -1.39 -8.81 -8.48
N LYS A 134 -1.84 -9.01 -9.72
CA LYS A 134 -1.38 -10.12 -10.57
C LYS A 134 0.10 -10.02 -10.94
N SER A 135 0.65 -8.80 -11.10
CA SER A 135 2.09 -8.61 -11.33
C SER A 135 2.95 -8.67 -10.07
N GLY A 136 2.33 -8.66 -8.88
CA GLY A 136 3.02 -8.65 -7.59
C GLY A 136 3.56 -7.28 -7.16
N GLU A 137 3.22 -6.19 -7.86
CA GLU A 137 3.61 -4.82 -7.47
C GLU A 137 2.68 -4.20 -6.42
N CYS A 138 1.39 -4.60 -6.43
CA CYS A 138 0.39 -4.17 -5.44
C CYS A 138 0.12 -5.31 -4.45
N SER A 139 0.00 -4.99 -3.16
CA SER A 139 -0.34 -6.00 -2.17
C SER A 139 -1.78 -6.48 -2.39
N PRO A 140 -2.04 -7.80 -2.40
CA PRO A 140 -3.40 -8.33 -2.43
C PRO A 140 -4.30 -7.76 -1.32
N ARG A 141 -3.70 -7.37 -0.19
CA ARG A 141 -4.38 -6.75 0.95
C ARG A 141 -4.93 -5.36 0.62
N GLU A 142 -4.17 -4.57 -0.13
CA GLU A 142 -4.57 -3.21 -0.54
C GLU A 142 -5.80 -3.26 -1.44
N TYR A 143 -5.78 -4.18 -2.41
CA TYR A 143 -6.93 -4.44 -3.28
C TYR A 143 -8.15 -4.95 -2.50
N ALA A 144 -7.97 -5.98 -1.66
CA ALA A 144 -9.06 -6.57 -0.89
C ALA A 144 -9.76 -5.55 0.02
N THR A 145 -8.98 -4.68 0.68
CA THR A 145 -9.51 -3.62 1.56
C THR A 145 -10.41 -2.65 0.78
N MET A 146 -9.99 -2.26 -0.42
CA MET A 146 -10.79 -1.40 -1.29
C MET A 146 -12.11 -2.07 -1.71
N ILE A 147 -12.05 -3.33 -2.16
CA ILE A 147 -13.26 -4.04 -2.61
C ILE A 147 -14.24 -4.25 -1.47
N ASP A 148 -13.78 -4.68 -0.30
CA ASP A 148 -14.66 -4.96 0.84
C ASP A 148 -15.37 -3.72 1.34
N HIS A 149 -14.73 -2.55 1.27
CA HIS A 149 -15.28 -1.30 1.75
C HIS A 149 -16.26 -0.67 0.74
N GLU A 150 -16.14 -0.93 -0.59
CA GLU A 150 -17.23 -0.66 -1.55
C GLU A 150 -18.50 -1.45 -1.18
N HIS A 151 -18.32 -2.70 -0.72
CA HIS A 151 -19.42 -3.63 -0.45
C HIS A 151 -19.97 -3.55 0.99
N GLU A 152 -19.54 -2.56 1.78
CA GLU A 152 -19.96 -2.34 3.17
C GLU A 152 -21.49 -2.32 3.34
N ASN A 153 -22.21 -1.76 2.35
CA ASN A 153 -23.68 -1.66 2.37
C ASN A 153 -24.42 -2.85 1.73
N ASN A 154 -23.72 -3.82 1.12
CA ASN A 154 -24.32 -4.83 0.23
C ASN A 154 -24.10 -6.28 0.67
N TYR A 155 -24.22 -6.57 1.99
CA TYR A 155 -24.33 -7.92 2.58
C TYR A 155 -23.30 -8.99 2.16
N GLY A 156 -22.20 -8.59 1.51
CA GLY A 156 -21.32 -9.51 0.80
C GLY A 156 -19.88 -9.03 0.82
N ILE A 157 -19.26 -9.06 2.00
CA ILE A 157 -17.81 -8.86 2.13
C ILE A 157 -17.11 -9.97 1.33
N LEU A 158 -16.31 -9.58 0.34
CA LEU A 158 -15.82 -10.51 -0.68
C LEU A 158 -14.55 -11.24 -0.23
N TYR A 159 -13.64 -10.54 0.45
CA TYR A 159 -12.33 -11.02 0.87
C TYR A 159 -12.14 -11.05 2.38
N GLY A 160 -12.86 -10.21 3.09
CA GLY A 160 -12.84 -10.17 4.54
C GLY A 160 -11.61 -9.55 5.19
N GLU A 161 -11.11 -8.51 4.56
CA GLU A 161 -9.96 -7.77 5.04
C GLU A 161 -10.35 -6.62 5.98
N TYR A 162 -11.49 -5.96 5.72
CA TYR A 162 -11.91 -4.77 6.47
C TYR A 162 -12.88 -5.06 7.62
N PHE A 163 -13.74 -6.09 7.51
CA PHE A 163 -14.71 -6.47 8.55
C PHE A 163 -14.50 -7.91 9.04
N GLY A 164 -14.91 -8.20 10.28
CA GLY A 164 -14.68 -9.49 10.94
C GLY A 164 -15.85 -10.49 10.91
N ASP A 165 -17.05 -10.05 10.50
CA ASP A 165 -18.29 -10.83 10.56
C ASP A 165 -18.65 -11.35 9.16
N PHE A 166 -18.65 -12.68 8.98
CA PHE A 166 -18.91 -13.32 7.66
C PHE A 166 -20.09 -14.27 7.70
N LEU A 167 -20.87 -14.22 6.63
CA LEU A 167 -21.94 -15.19 6.36
C LEU A 167 -21.39 -16.46 5.70
N ASP A 168 -20.36 -16.35 4.85
CA ASP A 168 -19.77 -17.49 4.10
C ASP A 168 -18.24 -17.41 4.06
N THR A 169 -17.61 -18.13 5.00
CA THR A 169 -16.16 -18.21 5.14
C THR A 169 -15.49 -19.00 4.02
N LEU A 170 -16.17 -19.97 3.41
CA LEU A 170 -15.61 -20.79 2.32
C LEU A 170 -15.47 -19.98 1.04
N LYS A 171 -16.51 -19.22 0.67
CA LYS A 171 -16.49 -18.32 -0.49
C LYS A 171 -15.45 -17.22 -0.33
N SER A 172 -15.41 -16.56 0.83
CA SER A 172 -14.39 -15.55 1.13
C SER A 172 -12.98 -16.12 1.03
N ASN A 173 -12.72 -17.29 1.63
CA ASN A 173 -11.40 -17.93 1.54
C ASN A 173 -11.02 -18.36 0.12
N ARG A 174 -11.98 -18.75 -0.73
CA ARG A 174 -11.74 -19.01 -2.15
C ARG A 174 -11.32 -17.73 -2.88
N ASN A 175 -12.00 -16.61 -2.62
CA ASN A 175 -11.65 -15.31 -3.20
C ASN A 175 -10.29 -14.81 -2.71
N ARG A 176 -9.99 -14.92 -1.42
CA ARG A 176 -8.67 -14.57 -0.86
C ARG A 176 -7.56 -15.30 -1.60
N ARG A 177 -7.70 -16.62 -1.77
CA ARG A 177 -6.71 -17.43 -2.50
C ARG A 177 -6.57 -17.01 -3.98
N SER A 178 -7.64 -16.58 -4.64
CA SER A 178 -7.58 -16.19 -6.07
C SER A 178 -6.75 -14.92 -6.33
N ILE A 179 -6.52 -14.10 -5.30
CA ILE A 179 -5.66 -12.92 -5.37
C ILE A 179 -4.35 -13.09 -4.58
N GLY A 180 -4.04 -14.29 -4.07
CA GLY A 180 -2.80 -14.57 -3.34
C GLY A 180 -2.83 -14.23 -1.83
N LEU A 181 -4.00 -13.95 -1.26
CA LEU A 181 -4.15 -13.85 0.20
C LEU A 181 -4.26 -15.23 0.84
N LYS A 182 -3.74 -15.34 2.06
CA LYS A 182 -3.95 -16.51 2.93
C LYS A 182 -5.42 -16.60 3.35
N SER A 183 -5.93 -17.82 3.47
CA SER A 183 -7.21 -18.09 4.13
C SER A 183 -7.19 -17.54 5.56
N ARG A 184 -8.38 -17.19 6.07
CA ARG A 184 -8.60 -16.75 7.45
C ARG A 184 -9.68 -17.59 8.12
N ASP A 185 -9.51 -17.80 9.41
CA ASP A 185 -10.57 -18.28 10.29
C ASP A 185 -11.35 -17.07 10.76
N PHE A 186 -12.62 -17.01 10.38
CA PHE A 186 -13.49 -15.90 10.75
C PHE A 186 -14.41 -16.33 11.89
N LYS A 187 -14.73 -15.41 12.81
CA LYS A 187 -15.78 -15.64 13.80
C LYS A 187 -17.12 -15.60 13.07
N ILE A 188 -17.81 -16.74 13.00
CA ILE A 188 -19.14 -16.83 12.39
C ILE A 188 -20.14 -16.15 13.32
N LYS A 189 -20.85 -15.15 12.83
CA LYS A 189 -21.97 -14.55 13.56
C LYS A 189 -23.16 -15.51 13.46
N LYS A 190 -23.53 -16.15 14.57
CA LYS A 190 -24.79 -16.92 14.64
C LYS A 190 -25.93 -15.91 14.50
N ILE A 191 -26.73 -16.07 13.45
CA ILE A 191 -28.02 -15.36 13.36
C ILE A 191 -28.94 -16.05 14.38
N SER A 192 -29.29 -15.37 15.46
CA SER A 192 -30.41 -15.78 16.32
C SER A 192 -31.69 -15.64 15.49
N LYS A 193 -32.41 -16.76 15.33
CA LYS A 193 -33.76 -16.76 14.74
C LYS A 193 -34.74 -15.97 15.59
#